data_AF-A0A968JSR1-F1
#
_entry.id   AF-A0A968JSR1-F1
#
_cell.length_a   1.000
_cell.length_b   1.000
_cell.length_c   1.000
_cell.angle_alpha   90.00
_cell.angle_beta   90.00
_cell.angle_gamma   90.00
#
_symmetry.space_group_name_H-M   'P 1'
#
loop_
_entity.id
_entity.type
_entity.pdbx_description
1 polymer ?
#
loop_
_entity_poly.entity_id
_entity_poly.type
_entity_poly.pdbx_seq_one_letter_code
_entity_poly.pdbx_strand_id
1 'polypeptide(L)'
;MFLDHFRNRFFPAELAARGLITADAKALYDNAVRSAFERIGASAATADSLLGSGMPYEFSSIVDSQLMDIGVQKWAAMANVNPYEGFLERNRLDQPEILPTTTYTTPPIGNEGAALFLPKHTVLGNDYIKRYMLPESEVLSNAKFPENQTNITDRLWWDVE
;
A
#
# COMPACT_ATOMS: atom_id res chain seq x y z
N MET A 1 -2.07 -13.90 -10.43
CA MET A 1 -3.50 -13.57 -10.43
C MET A 1 -3.62 -12.08 -10.74
N PHE A 2 -4.27 -11.69 -11.85
CA PHE A 2 -4.18 -10.32 -12.40
C PHE A 2 -5.22 -9.35 -11.85
N LEU A 3 -6.37 -9.85 -11.36
CA LEU A 3 -7.36 -9.10 -10.58
C LEU A 3 -7.79 -9.99 -9.42
N ASP A 4 -7.43 -9.65 -8.18
CA ASP A 4 -7.93 -10.35 -7.01
C ASP A 4 -9.17 -9.67 -6.39
N HIS A 5 -9.92 -10.48 -5.65
CA HIS A 5 -11.20 -10.08 -5.07
C HIS A 5 -11.07 -8.96 -4.04
N PHE A 6 -9.96 -8.88 -3.30
CA PHE A 6 -9.80 -7.89 -2.23
C PHE A 6 -9.36 -6.52 -2.76
N ARG A 7 -8.54 -6.47 -3.83
CA ARG A 7 -8.20 -5.22 -4.52
C ARG A 7 -9.48 -4.50 -4.93
N ASN A 8 -10.45 -5.24 -5.47
CA ASN A 8 -11.76 -4.72 -5.82
C ASN A 8 -12.60 -4.27 -4.61
N ARG A 9 -12.34 -4.76 -3.40
CA ARG A 9 -13.07 -4.37 -2.18
C ARG A 9 -12.47 -3.14 -1.47
N PHE A 10 -11.15 -2.96 -1.51
CA PHE A 10 -10.51 -1.78 -0.93
C PHE A 10 -10.70 -0.51 -1.76
N PHE A 11 -10.84 -0.60 -3.10
CA PHE A 11 -11.07 0.58 -3.94
C PHE A 11 -12.38 1.32 -3.61
N PRO A 12 -13.55 0.67 -3.48
CA PRO A 12 -14.77 1.33 -3.04
C PRO A 12 -14.61 2.02 -1.67
N ALA A 13 -13.89 1.40 -0.72
CA ALA A 13 -13.65 2.00 0.58
C ALA A 13 -12.84 3.31 0.44
N GLU A 14 -11.79 3.30 -0.38
CA GLU A 14 -10.98 4.48 -0.68
C GLU A 14 -11.80 5.57 -1.37
N LEU A 15 -12.58 5.21 -2.40
CA LEU A 15 -13.42 6.16 -3.12
C LEU A 15 -14.46 6.81 -2.19
N ALA A 16 -15.03 6.02 -1.27
CA ALA A 16 -15.97 6.52 -0.27
C ALA A 16 -15.28 7.45 0.76
N ALA A 17 -14.09 7.08 1.24
CA ALA A 17 -13.29 7.91 2.16
C ALA A 17 -12.86 9.24 1.52
N ARG A 18 -12.55 9.24 0.21
CA ARG A 18 -12.27 10.45 -0.57
C ARG A 18 -13.52 11.26 -0.93
N GLY A 19 -14.72 10.80 -0.60
CA GLY A 19 -15.99 11.45 -0.94
C GLY A 19 -16.33 11.43 -2.44
N LEU A 20 -15.68 10.55 -3.22
CA LEU A 20 -15.91 10.41 -4.67
C LEU A 20 -17.17 9.59 -4.98
N ILE A 21 -17.60 8.76 -4.04
CA ILE A 21 -18.86 8.01 -4.10
C ILE A 21 -19.62 8.14 -2.78
N THR A 22 -20.94 7.99 -2.84
CA THR A 22 -21.79 7.95 -1.64
C THR A 22 -21.92 6.51 -1.14
N ALA A 23 -21.09 6.12 -0.18
CA ALA A 23 -21.15 4.82 0.48
C ALA A 23 -20.55 4.90 1.90
N ASP A 24 -20.81 3.89 2.73
CA ASP A 24 -20.20 3.75 4.05
C ASP A 24 -18.77 3.19 3.91
N ALA A 25 -17.78 4.08 4.02
CA ALA A 25 -16.36 3.73 3.91
C ALA A 25 -15.93 2.69 4.95
N LYS A 26 -16.46 2.76 6.18
CA LYS A 26 -16.14 1.81 7.25
C LYS A 26 -16.66 0.43 6.90
N ALA A 27 -17.92 0.32 6.49
CA ALA A 27 -18.51 -0.96 6.13
C ALA A 27 -17.76 -1.61 4.96
N LEU A 28 -17.33 -0.82 3.97
CA LEU A 28 -16.54 -1.30 2.84
C LEU A 28 -15.14 -1.77 3.27
N TYR A 29 -14.45 -1.00 4.11
CA TYR A 29 -13.16 -1.36 4.68
C TYR A 29 -13.24 -2.66 5.51
N ASP A 30 -14.17 -2.75 6.46
CA ASP A 30 -14.34 -3.93 7.32
C ASP A 30 -14.58 -5.19 6.47
N ASN A 31 -15.39 -5.08 5.41
CA ASN A 31 -15.63 -6.17 4.47
C ASN A 31 -14.38 -6.53 3.64
N ALA A 32 -13.56 -5.55 3.27
CA ALA A 32 -12.32 -5.80 2.56
C ALA A 32 -11.31 -6.56 3.44
N VAL A 33 -11.18 -6.19 4.72
CA VAL A 33 -10.34 -6.89 5.71
C VAL A 33 -10.83 -8.31 5.93
N ARG A 34 -12.14 -8.55 6.12
CA ARG A 34 -12.68 -9.91 6.24
C ARG A 34 -12.31 -10.79 5.03
N SER A 35 -12.44 -10.27 3.81
CA SER A 35 -12.05 -11.02 2.62
C SER A 35 -10.55 -11.29 2.50
N ALA A 36 -9.70 -10.40 3.02
CA ALA A 36 -8.26 -10.66 3.09
C ALA A 36 -7.96 -11.87 4.01
N PHE A 37 -8.66 -11.98 5.14
CA PHE A 37 -8.55 -13.12 6.05
C PHE A 37 -9.10 -14.42 5.47
N GLU A 38 -10.29 -14.37 4.86
CA GLU A 38 -10.90 -15.53 4.20
C GLU A 38 -9.98 -16.13 3.13
N ARG A 39 -9.27 -15.28 2.39
CA ARG A 39 -8.32 -15.70 1.35
C ARG A 39 -7.19 -16.57 1.90
N ILE A 40 -6.64 -16.23 3.06
CA ILE A 40 -5.56 -17.00 3.69
C ILE A 40 -6.09 -18.23 4.46
N GLY A 41 -7.38 -18.52 4.36
CA GLY A 41 -8.05 -19.62 5.07
C GLY A 41 -8.37 -19.30 6.52
N ALA A 42 -8.25 -18.03 6.94
CA ALA A 42 -8.67 -17.60 8.27
C ALA A 42 -10.17 -17.28 8.30
N SER A 43 -10.77 -17.37 9.50
CA SER A 43 -12.20 -17.09 9.68
C SER A 43 -12.50 -15.59 9.68
N ALA A 44 -13.71 -15.21 9.25
CA ALA A 44 -14.19 -13.84 9.41
C ALA A 44 -14.19 -13.39 10.88
N ALA A 45 -14.44 -14.30 11.83
CA ALA A 45 -14.38 -14.02 13.26
C ALA A 45 -12.98 -13.56 13.74
N THR A 46 -11.91 -14.07 13.11
CA THR A 46 -10.54 -13.61 13.37
C THR A 46 -10.38 -12.15 12.95
N ALA A 47 -10.89 -11.80 11.76
CA ALA A 47 -10.87 -10.42 11.27
C ALA A 47 -11.72 -9.49 12.17
N ASP A 48 -12.92 -9.92 12.55
CA ASP A 48 -13.82 -9.15 13.40
C ASP A 48 -13.20 -8.82 14.77
N SER A 49 -12.40 -9.75 15.31
CA SER A 49 -11.66 -9.50 16.57
C SER A 49 -10.65 -8.37 16.47
N LEU A 50 -10.17 -8.03 15.27
CA LEU A 50 -9.18 -6.97 15.02
C LEU A 50 -9.81 -5.65 14.57
N LEU A 51 -11.05 -5.68 14.07
CA LEU A 51 -11.80 -4.53 13.54
C LEU A 51 -12.58 -3.73 14.61
N GLY A 52 -12.67 -4.27 15.83
CA GLY A 52 -13.38 -3.64 16.94
C GLY A 52 -12.78 -2.29 17.37
N SER A 53 -13.51 -1.53 18.19
CA SER A 53 -12.98 -0.25 18.69
C SER A 53 -11.83 -0.47 19.66
N GLY A 54 -10.76 0.31 19.53
CA GLY A 54 -9.49 0.16 20.23
C GLY A 54 -8.66 -1.05 19.75
N MET A 55 -9.09 -1.75 18.70
CA MET A 55 -8.37 -2.92 18.18
C MET A 55 -7.43 -2.51 17.03
N PRO A 56 -6.42 -3.33 16.71
CA PRO A 56 -5.35 -2.93 15.80
C PRO A 56 -5.79 -2.50 14.40
N TYR A 57 -6.89 -3.03 13.88
CA TYR A 57 -7.40 -2.72 12.54
C TYR A 57 -8.66 -1.84 12.58
N GLU A 58 -8.91 -1.15 13.71
CA GLU A 58 -9.98 -0.17 13.80
C GLU A 58 -9.88 0.83 12.64
N PHE A 59 -11.03 1.12 12.05
CA PHE A 59 -11.16 2.13 11.00
C PHE A 59 -11.37 3.50 11.65
N SER A 60 -10.51 4.45 11.32
CA SER A 60 -10.53 5.77 11.92
C SER A 60 -11.78 6.56 11.56
N SER A 61 -12.24 7.37 12.51
CA SER A 61 -13.27 8.38 12.28
C SER A 61 -12.73 9.68 11.70
N ILE A 62 -11.40 9.85 11.68
CA ILE A 62 -10.71 11.02 11.14
C ILE A 62 -10.42 10.76 9.66
N VAL A 63 -10.97 11.60 8.77
CA VAL A 63 -10.87 11.44 7.30
C VAL A 63 -9.42 11.28 6.84
N ASP A 64 -8.50 12.09 7.36
CA ASP A 64 -7.08 12.03 6.98
C ASP A 64 -6.43 10.67 7.34
N SER A 65 -6.87 10.04 8.43
CA SER A 65 -6.38 8.72 8.87
C SER A 65 -7.08 7.56 8.16
N GLN A 66 -8.26 7.75 7.58
CA GLN A 66 -8.98 6.68 6.87
C GLN A 66 -8.21 6.16 5.66
N LEU A 67 -7.54 7.05 4.93
CA LEU A 67 -6.70 6.66 3.79
C LEU A 67 -5.46 5.89 4.23
N MET A 68 -4.89 6.24 5.39
CA MET A 68 -3.81 5.47 6.01
C MET A 68 -4.29 4.06 6.35
N ASP A 69 -5.42 3.92 7.05
CA ASP A 69 -5.97 2.61 7.43
C ASP A 69 -6.23 1.72 6.21
N ILE A 70 -6.86 2.29 5.17
CA ILE A 70 -7.13 1.59 3.91
C ILE A 70 -5.82 1.20 3.22
N GLY A 71 -4.86 2.12 3.11
CA GLY A 71 -3.59 1.88 2.45
C GLY A 71 -2.76 0.78 3.13
N VAL A 72 -2.68 0.83 4.46
CA VAL A 72 -1.96 -0.15 5.28
C VAL A 72 -2.57 -1.55 5.14
N GLN A 73 -3.89 -1.69 5.31
CA GLN A 73 -4.54 -3.00 5.18
C GLN A 73 -4.50 -3.52 3.74
N LYS A 74 -4.63 -2.64 2.76
CA LYS A 74 -4.52 -3.00 1.34
C LYS A 74 -3.12 -3.52 1.03
N TRP A 75 -2.07 -2.83 1.49
CA TRP A 75 -0.69 -3.28 1.35
C TRP A 75 -0.45 -4.62 2.03
N ALA A 76 -0.93 -4.80 3.27
CA ALA A 76 -0.80 -6.05 4.01
C ALA A 76 -1.52 -7.22 3.33
N ALA A 77 -2.72 -6.99 2.79
CA ALA A 77 -3.49 -8.00 2.06
C ALA A 77 -2.82 -8.44 0.74
N MET A 78 -1.96 -7.60 0.16
CA MET A 78 -1.22 -7.90 -1.08
C MET A 78 0.07 -8.68 -0.85
N ALA A 79 0.54 -8.80 0.39
CA ALA A 79 1.75 -9.54 0.74
C ALA A 79 1.61 -11.01 0.32
N ASN A 80 2.62 -11.54 -0.39
CA ASN A 80 2.64 -12.90 -0.97
C ASN A 80 1.50 -13.23 -1.95
N VAL A 81 0.78 -12.22 -2.41
CA VAL A 81 -0.33 -12.38 -3.36
C VAL A 81 -0.01 -11.71 -4.69
N ASN A 82 0.23 -10.40 -4.62
CA ASN A 82 0.49 -9.54 -5.75
C ASN A 82 1.42 -8.41 -5.29
N PRO A 83 2.69 -8.73 -5.03
CA PRO A 83 3.64 -7.77 -4.46
C PRO A 83 3.89 -6.59 -5.41
N TYR A 84 3.72 -6.78 -6.72
CA TYR A 84 3.86 -5.71 -7.69
C TYR A 84 2.76 -4.66 -7.55
N GLU A 85 1.49 -5.08 -7.41
CA GLU A 85 0.40 -4.14 -7.17
C GLU A 85 0.55 -3.46 -5.80
N GLY A 86 1.00 -4.20 -4.78
CA GLY A 86 1.30 -3.63 -3.46
C GLY A 86 2.36 -2.53 -3.52
N PHE A 87 3.37 -2.70 -4.37
CA PHE A 87 4.39 -1.68 -4.63
C PHE A 87 3.78 -0.44 -5.31
N LEU A 88 2.97 -0.61 -6.36
CA LEU A 88 2.33 0.50 -7.06
C LEU A 88 1.37 1.27 -6.15
N GLU A 89 0.54 0.55 -5.40
CA GLU A 89 -0.47 1.15 -4.51
C GLU A 89 0.17 1.87 -3.33
N ARG A 90 1.27 1.33 -2.79
CA ARG A 90 2.05 2.02 -1.77
C ARG A 90 2.63 3.32 -2.29
N ASN A 91 3.14 3.37 -3.52
CA ASN A 91 3.65 4.60 -4.12
C ASN A 91 2.52 5.57 -4.53
N ARG A 92 1.29 5.08 -4.74
CA ARG A 92 0.14 5.93 -5.10
C ARG A 92 -0.51 6.58 -3.88
N LEU A 93 -0.53 5.86 -2.76
CA LEU A 93 -1.15 6.31 -1.52
C LEU A 93 -0.14 6.85 -0.51
N ASP A 94 1.14 6.58 -0.70
CA ASP A 94 2.23 6.77 0.28
C ASP A 94 2.01 6.03 1.62
N GLN A 95 1.21 4.97 1.58
CA GLN A 95 0.82 4.18 2.74
C GLN A 95 1.16 2.70 2.58
N PRO A 96 1.79 2.05 3.58
CA PRO A 96 2.35 2.67 4.78
C PRO A 96 3.51 3.63 4.45
N GLU A 97 3.69 4.66 5.27
CA GLU A 97 4.77 5.64 5.14
C GLU A 97 6.13 4.95 5.22
N ILE A 98 7.10 5.38 4.41
CA ILE A 98 8.51 4.94 4.54
C ILE A 98 9.24 6.00 5.34
N LEU A 99 9.66 5.66 6.55
CA LEU A 99 10.42 6.54 7.42
C LEU A 99 11.91 6.53 7.02
N PRO A 100 12.60 7.69 7.06
CA PRO A 100 14.02 7.80 6.72
C PRO A 100 14.94 7.31 7.86
N THR A 101 14.56 6.20 8.49
CA THR A 101 15.31 5.54 9.56
C THR A 101 15.37 4.04 9.29
N THR A 102 16.40 3.41 9.82
CA THR A 102 16.66 1.96 9.69
C THR A 102 16.28 1.19 10.96
N THR A 103 15.83 1.90 12.00
CA THR A 103 15.51 1.34 13.31
C THR A 103 14.14 1.77 13.78
N TYR A 104 13.49 0.89 14.56
CA TYR A 104 12.29 1.17 15.33
C TYR A 104 12.55 0.84 16.80
N THR A 105 11.99 1.63 17.71
CA THR A 105 12.08 1.38 19.16
C THR A 105 10.96 0.45 19.63
N THR A 106 9.77 0.61 19.06
CA THR A 106 8.59 -0.23 19.32
C THR A 106 7.92 -0.54 17.98
N PRO A 107 7.70 -1.81 17.64
CA PRO A 107 7.06 -2.17 16.39
C PRO A 107 5.60 -1.68 16.42
N PRO A 108 5.12 -0.99 15.36
CA PRO A 108 3.72 -0.59 15.28
C PRO A 108 2.82 -1.82 15.18
N ILE A 109 1.61 -1.72 15.74
CA ILE A 109 0.63 -2.81 15.78
C ILE A 109 -0.61 -2.36 15.03
N GLY A 110 -0.87 -3.01 13.90
CA GLY A 110 -2.05 -2.71 13.09
C GLY A 110 -1.90 -1.44 12.27
N ASN A 111 -2.96 -0.65 12.20
CA ASN A 111 -3.00 0.59 11.42
C ASN A 111 -2.24 1.72 12.12
N GLU A 112 -2.35 1.80 13.44
CA GLU A 112 -1.76 2.89 14.21
C GLU A 112 -0.23 2.83 14.17
N GLY A 113 0.39 3.90 13.68
CA GLY A 113 1.84 4.02 13.55
C GLY A 113 2.46 3.11 12.49
N ALA A 114 1.65 2.49 11.62
CA ALA A 114 2.13 1.60 10.57
C ALA A 114 3.11 2.33 9.64
N ALA A 115 4.37 1.87 9.65
CA ALA A 115 5.43 2.45 8.85
C ALA A 115 6.40 1.37 8.36
N LEU A 116 7.00 1.64 7.21
CA LEU A 116 8.12 0.91 6.66
C LEU A 116 9.42 1.66 6.98
N PHE A 117 10.51 0.91 7.11
CA PHE A 117 11.82 1.44 7.45
C PHE A 117 12.79 1.21 6.28
N LEU A 118 13.72 2.13 6.09
CA LEU A 118 14.74 1.97 5.07
C LEU A 118 15.64 0.76 5.40
N PRO A 119 16.11 0.03 4.38
CA PRO A 119 17.09 -1.02 4.58
C PRO A 119 18.34 -0.50 5.28
N LYS A 120 18.84 -1.25 6.26
CA LYS A 120 20.08 -0.91 7.00
C LYS A 120 21.29 -0.68 6.08
N HIS A 121 21.31 -1.37 4.94
CA HIS A 121 22.31 -1.20 3.90
C HIS A 121 21.60 -0.84 2.60
N THR A 122 21.80 0.38 2.13
CA THR A 122 21.27 0.87 0.86
C THR A 122 22.29 1.78 0.19
N VAL A 123 22.35 1.73 -1.14
CA VAL A 123 23.13 2.66 -1.97
C VAL A 123 22.36 3.94 -2.29
N LEU A 124 21.09 4.00 -1.90
CA LEU A 124 20.17 5.12 -2.16
C LEU A 124 20.14 6.15 -1.02
N GLY A 125 20.97 5.98 0.01
CA GLY A 125 20.99 6.85 1.18
C GLY A 125 19.65 6.83 1.91
N ASN A 126 18.98 7.98 1.96
CA ASN A 126 17.67 8.12 2.61
C ASN A 126 16.47 7.99 1.63
N ASP A 127 16.72 7.64 0.37
CA ASP A 127 15.67 7.44 -0.63
C ASP A 127 15.31 5.95 -0.79
N TYR A 128 14.21 5.69 -1.50
CA TYR A 128 13.69 4.36 -1.78
C TYR A 128 13.34 4.18 -3.25
N ILE A 129 13.06 2.93 -3.63
CA ILE A 129 12.74 2.56 -5.01
C ILE A 129 11.31 3.02 -5.31
N LYS A 130 11.13 3.82 -6.37
CA LYS A 130 9.82 4.33 -6.85
C LYS A 130 9.41 3.74 -8.20
N ARG A 131 10.38 3.22 -8.96
CA ARG A 131 10.14 2.56 -10.24
C ARG A 131 11.22 1.54 -10.59
N TYR A 132 10.93 0.71 -11.59
CA TYR A 132 11.95 -0.08 -12.29
C TYR A 132 12.64 0.77 -13.36
N MET A 133 13.93 0.52 -13.57
CA MET A 133 14.67 1.06 -14.71
C MET A 133 14.15 0.44 -16.01
N LEU A 134 14.25 1.18 -17.11
CA LEU A 134 13.94 0.62 -18.41
C LEU A 134 14.97 -0.45 -18.77
N PRO A 135 14.56 -1.54 -19.47
CA PRO A 135 15.49 -2.61 -19.83
C PRO A 135 16.70 -2.10 -20.60
N GLU A 136 17.89 -2.59 -20.26
CA GLU A 136 19.13 -2.21 -20.95
C GLU A 136 19.09 -2.52 -22.45
N SER A 137 18.37 -3.59 -22.84
CA SER A 137 18.16 -3.94 -24.25
C SER A 137 17.51 -2.80 -25.05
N GLU A 138 16.62 -2.02 -24.44
CA GLU A 138 15.99 -0.87 -25.10
C GLU A 138 16.99 0.26 -25.31
N VAL A 139 17.89 0.49 -24.36
CA VAL A 139 18.96 1.51 -24.50
C VAL A 139 19.86 1.20 -25.68
N LEU A 140 20.19 -0.09 -25.88
CA LEU A 140 21.15 -0.52 -26.90
C LEU A 140 20.54 -0.68 -28.30
N SER A 141 19.28 -1.11 -28.38
CA SER A 141 18.67 -1.53 -29.65
C SER A 141 17.60 -0.58 -30.17
N ASN A 142 17.02 0.30 -29.34
CA ASN A 142 15.94 1.19 -29.73
C ASN A 142 16.47 2.61 -30.02
N ALA A 143 16.55 2.98 -31.29
CA ALA A 143 16.97 4.33 -31.71
C ALA A 143 16.02 5.46 -31.26
N LYS A 144 14.84 5.13 -30.72
CA LYS A 144 13.87 6.06 -30.13
C LYS A 144 13.84 6.01 -28.60
N PHE A 145 14.80 5.33 -27.97
CA PHE A 145 14.95 5.36 -26.53
C PHE A 145 15.14 6.81 -26.03
N PRO A 146 14.55 7.19 -24.88
CA PRO A 146 14.76 8.51 -24.30
C PRO A 146 16.25 8.81 -24.10
N GLU A 147 16.67 10.06 -24.28
CA GLU A 147 18.10 10.43 -24.21
C GLU A 147 18.78 10.03 -22.89
N ASN A 148 18.00 10.01 -21.79
CA ASN A 148 18.47 9.60 -20.48
C ASN A 148 17.69 8.37 -20.00
N GLN A 149 18.42 7.41 -19.43
CA GLN A 149 17.83 6.33 -18.66
C GLN A 149 17.16 6.91 -17.40
N THR A 150 16.05 6.29 -17.00
CA THR A 150 15.35 6.66 -15.77
C THR A 150 16.02 6.07 -14.55
N ASN A 151 16.10 6.83 -13.46
CA ASN A 151 16.61 6.33 -12.18
C ASN A 151 15.51 5.60 -11.42
N ILE A 152 15.90 4.69 -10.52
CA ILE A 152 14.94 3.96 -9.66
C ILE A 152 14.25 4.85 -8.62
N THR A 153 14.82 6.02 -8.34
CA THR A 153 14.28 7.03 -7.41
C THR A 153 13.36 8.04 -8.09
N ASP A 154 13.28 8.04 -9.42
CA ASP A 154 12.40 8.93 -10.17
C ASP A 154 10.95 8.47 -10.00
N ARG A 155 10.04 9.40 -9.73
CA ARG A 155 8.60 9.12 -9.64
C ARG A 155 8.02 8.72 -10.99
N LEU A 156 6.96 7.92 -10.95
CA LEU A 156 6.14 7.67 -12.14
C LEU A 156 5.20 8.85 -12.38
N TRP A 157 4.65 8.97 -13.59
CA TRP A 157 3.84 10.13 -13.99
C TRP A 157 2.56 10.34 -13.15
N TRP A 158 2.05 9.27 -12.52
CA TRP A 158 0.87 9.29 -11.66
C TRP A 158 1.21 9.43 -10.17
N ASP A 159 2.49 9.34 -9.82
CA ASP A 159 3.03 9.53 -8.47
C ASP A 159 3.43 11.00 -8.35
N VAL A 160 2.50 11.81 -7.83
CA VAL A 160 2.55 13.29 -7.90
C VAL A 160 2.77 13.96 -6.55
N GLU A 161 2.72 13.23 -5.44
CA GLU A 161 2.86 13.76 -4.07
C GLU A 161 4.19 13.34 -3.45
#